data_AF-A0A8T5S3K9-F1
#
_entry.id   AF-A0A8T5S3K9-F1
#
_cell.length_a   1.000
_cell.length_b   1.000
_cell.length_c   1.000
_cell.angle_alpha   90.00
_cell.angle_beta   90.00
_cell.angle_gamma   90.00
#
_symmetry.space_group_name_H-M   'P 1'
#
loop_
_entity.id
_entity.type
_entity.pdbx_description
1 polymer ?
#
loop_
_entity_poly.entity_id
_entity_poly.type
_entity_poly.pdbx_seq_one_letter_code
_entity_poly.pdbx_strand_id
1 'polypeptide(L)'
;MKKYVLLITIRVLKLINQQQKLKLIIKSHFIVKEGKINSQIAFLMRYILNIKMLYDFTFEKIIKSDFEKVKFFFSKEKRDYIRDYAYIKYHIKKYNQYQNQYNIPGTKNISGLKFYNDPNVYPHFQKDLARFKDLLVLLVSQKANVTFYKFGDGDYYFLQQIEHGSAKPGVRALSKTYSEINIKPFMEGVLKNDYIIADIFPGRNTMFNELFPKRERDFPSDYCHALVANKWFFKTFKGKIGLIGAREKLKIIEQLMQYREYREYLGIDKFSDYIYIPQKFAADDINTLEISIAKQLKNSKSEIFLLGIGHVKSALLYRFKKYKEAVYVDVGGAIDAIAGVMNIRRLHMAKWVNYQIKNYDYSNIDYMNYQGWGKHVNLNNHNSYKNKS
;
A
#
# COMPACT_ATOMS: atom_id res chain seq x y z
N MET A 1 1.56 7.30 -52.51
CA MET A 1 0.16 7.37 -52.03
C MET A 1 -0.66 6.11 -52.32
N LYS A 2 -0.81 5.67 -53.58
CA LYS A 2 -1.64 4.50 -53.96
C LYS A 2 -1.30 3.18 -53.22
N LYS A 3 -0.02 2.92 -52.94
CA LYS A 3 0.44 1.71 -52.21
C LYS A 3 0.03 1.69 -50.73
N TYR A 4 -0.07 2.86 -50.09
CA TYR A 4 -0.50 3.01 -48.70
C TYR A 4 -2.02 2.86 -48.55
N VAL A 5 -2.79 3.42 -49.49
CA VAL A 5 -4.24 3.26 -49.54
C VAL A 5 -4.61 1.79 -49.71
N LEU A 6 -3.94 1.08 -50.62
CA LEU A 6 -4.16 -0.36 -50.83
C LEU A 6 -3.84 -1.20 -49.57
N LEU A 7 -2.77 -0.88 -48.84
CA LEU A 7 -2.40 -1.58 -47.61
C LEU A 7 -3.42 -1.35 -46.48
N ILE A 8 -3.97 -0.13 -46.39
CA ILE A 8 -5.03 0.23 -45.45
C ILE A 8 -6.32 -0.51 -45.83
N THR A 9 -6.71 -0.52 -47.10
CA THR A 9 -7.89 -1.23 -47.59
C THR A 9 -7.78 -2.74 -47.34
N ILE A 10 -6.62 -3.35 -47.55
CA ILE A 10 -6.38 -4.79 -47.25
C ILE A 10 -6.48 -5.06 -45.74
N ARG A 11 -5.95 -4.19 -44.88
CA ARG A 11 -6.07 -4.32 -43.42
C ARG A 11 -7.51 -4.16 -42.95
N VAL A 12 -8.26 -3.23 -43.54
CA VAL A 12 -9.69 -3.01 -43.26
C VAL A 12 -10.51 -4.22 -43.71
N LEU A 13 -10.27 -4.77 -44.91
CA LEU A 13 -10.95 -5.96 -45.40
C LEU A 13 -10.61 -7.22 -44.58
N LYS A 14 -9.37 -7.39 -44.12
CA LYS A 14 -8.99 -8.46 -43.18
C LYS A 14 -9.71 -8.33 -41.84
N LEU A 15 -9.87 -7.10 -41.33
CA LEU A 15 -10.62 -6.83 -40.09
C LEU A 15 -12.12 -7.13 -40.27
N ILE A 16 -12.72 -6.76 -41.40
CA ILE A 16 -14.12 -7.04 -41.74
C ILE A 16 -14.34 -8.56 -41.83
N ASN A 17 -13.45 -9.29 -42.50
CA ASN A 17 -13.57 -10.74 -42.65
C ASN A 17 -13.39 -11.49 -41.31
N GLN A 18 -12.47 -11.02 -40.44
CA GLN A 18 -12.35 -11.54 -39.07
C GLN A 18 -13.60 -11.26 -38.22
N GLN A 19 -14.25 -10.10 -38.38
CA GLN A 19 -15.52 -9.80 -37.72
C GLN A 19 -16.66 -10.69 -38.22
N GLN A 20 -16.73 -11.00 -39.51
CA GLN A 20 -17.73 -11.91 -40.08
C GLN A 20 -17.52 -13.35 -39.59
N LYS A 21 -16.27 -13.83 -39.55
CA LYS A 21 -15.93 -15.16 -39.01
C LYS A 21 -16.27 -15.27 -37.52
N LEU A 22 -15.99 -14.24 -36.73
CA LEU A 22 -16.35 -14.19 -35.31
C LEU A 22 -17.87 -14.13 -35.10
N LYS A 23 -18.59 -13.36 -35.93
CA LYS A 23 -20.06 -13.36 -35.96
C LYS A 23 -20.62 -14.76 -36.27
N LEU A 24 -20.04 -15.48 -37.23
CA LEU A 24 -20.47 -16.85 -37.57
C LEU A 24 -20.18 -17.85 -36.45
N ILE A 25 -19.02 -17.78 -35.81
CA ILE A 25 -18.67 -18.63 -34.66
C ILE A 25 -19.66 -18.38 -33.50
N ILE A 26 -19.92 -17.11 -33.18
CA ILE A 26 -20.88 -16.72 -32.13
C ILE A 26 -22.30 -17.16 -32.50
N LYS A 27 -22.72 -16.97 -33.75
CA LYS A 27 -24.03 -17.39 -34.25
C LYS A 27 -24.19 -18.92 -34.21
N SER A 28 -23.12 -19.66 -34.48
CA SER A 28 -23.10 -21.13 -34.43
C SER A 28 -23.07 -21.71 -33.01
N HIS A 29 -22.48 -21.00 -32.04
CA HIS A 29 -22.35 -21.48 -30.66
C HIS A 29 -23.45 -20.99 -29.71
N PHE A 30 -24.19 -19.92 -30.06
CA PHE A 30 -25.20 -19.31 -29.19
C PHE A 30 -26.63 -19.30 -29.75
N ILE A 31 -26.86 -19.82 -30.97
CA ILE A 31 -28.21 -20.08 -31.50
C ILE A 31 -28.50 -21.59 -31.46
N VAL A 32 -28.53 -22.16 -30.26
CA VAL A 32 -29.25 -23.40 -29.88
C VAL A 32 -29.43 -23.28 -28.37
N LYS A 33 -30.51 -22.71 -27.82
CA LYS A 33 -31.90 -23.17 -27.79
C LYS A 33 -32.79 -21.98 -27.41
N GLU A 34 -33.95 -21.90 -28.05
CA GLU A 34 -35.14 -21.12 -27.65
C GLU A 34 -35.01 -19.58 -27.62
N GLY A 35 -35.12 -18.98 -28.80
CA GLY A 35 -36.28 -18.13 -29.10
C GLY A 35 -36.49 -16.81 -28.36
N LYS A 36 -35.64 -16.37 -27.45
CA LYS A 36 -35.61 -15.00 -26.90
C LYS A 36 -34.18 -14.61 -26.57
N ILE A 37 -33.52 -13.90 -27.49
CA ILE A 37 -32.30 -13.16 -27.12
C ILE A 37 -32.75 -12.05 -26.18
N ASN A 38 -32.58 -12.28 -24.89
CA ASN A 38 -32.79 -11.26 -23.86
C ASN A 38 -31.95 -10.04 -24.26
N SER A 39 -32.56 -8.86 -24.35
CA SER A 39 -31.91 -7.62 -24.82
C SER A 39 -30.59 -7.31 -24.08
N GLN A 40 -30.46 -7.85 -22.86
CA GLN A 40 -29.28 -7.81 -22.01
C GLN A 40 -28.10 -8.65 -22.52
N ILE A 41 -28.32 -9.81 -23.15
CA ILE A 41 -27.25 -10.63 -23.76
C ILE A 41 -26.74 -9.96 -25.04
N ALA A 42 -27.63 -9.35 -25.82
CA ALA A 42 -27.25 -8.53 -26.98
C ALA A 42 -26.45 -7.28 -26.57
N PHE A 43 -26.79 -6.66 -25.44
CA PHE A 43 -26.02 -5.58 -24.82
C PHE A 43 -24.64 -6.05 -24.34
N LEU A 44 -24.57 -7.20 -23.65
CA LEU A 44 -23.31 -7.81 -23.19
C LEU A 44 -22.39 -8.19 -24.37
N MET A 45 -22.96 -8.70 -25.46
CA MET A 45 -22.24 -9.02 -26.70
C MET A 45 -21.76 -7.74 -27.41
N ARG A 46 -22.56 -6.68 -27.47
CA ARG A 46 -22.11 -5.34 -27.94
C ARG A 46 -21.00 -4.78 -27.06
N TYR A 47 -21.08 -4.97 -25.75
CA TYR A 47 -20.08 -4.53 -24.78
C TYR A 47 -18.74 -5.27 -24.96
N ILE A 48 -18.77 -6.59 -25.08
CA ILE A 48 -17.60 -7.44 -25.33
C ILE A 48 -16.97 -7.16 -26.70
N LEU A 49 -17.79 -6.96 -27.75
CA LEU A 49 -17.30 -6.62 -29.09
C LEU A 49 -16.71 -5.21 -29.20
N ASN A 50 -17.18 -4.24 -28.39
CA ASN A 50 -16.66 -2.86 -28.37
C ASN A 50 -15.41 -2.67 -27.50
N ILE A 51 -15.14 -3.55 -26.52
CA ILE A 51 -13.92 -3.48 -25.67
C ILE A 51 -12.63 -3.60 -26.49
N LYS A 52 -12.67 -4.19 -27.69
CA LYS A 52 -11.50 -4.27 -28.57
C LYS A 52 -11.28 -2.99 -29.40
N MET A 53 -12.19 -2.01 -29.36
CA MET A 53 -12.24 -0.90 -30.32
C MET A 53 -12.13 0.52 -29.73
N LEU A 54 -12.20 0.71 -28.41
CA LEU A 54 -12.16 2.05 -27.79
C LEU A 54 -10.83 2.33 -27.09
N TYR A 55 -9.85 2.75 -27.90
CA TYR A 55 -8.69 3.49 -27.45
C TYR A 55 -9.03 4.99 -27.46
N ASP A 56 -8.75 5.63 -26.33
CA ASP A 56 -8.66 7.06 -26.07
C ASP A 56 -9.97 7.88 -25.86
N PHE A 57 -10.00 8.49 -24.67
CA PHE A 57 -10.73 9.69 -24.22
C PHE A 57 -12.10 9.66 -23.52
N THR A 58 -12.77 8.53 -23.32
CA THR A 58 -14.01 8.48 -22.49
C THR A 58 -14.11 7.27 -21.55
N PHE A 59 -12.97 6.66 -21.23
CA PHE A 59 -12.92 5.38 -20.52
C PHE A 59 -13.42 5.45 -19.06
N GLU A 60 -13.14 6.54 -18.34
CA GLU A 60 -13.51 6.64 -16.91
C GLU A 60 -15.01 6.87 -16.69
N LYS A 61 -15.63 7.72 -17.51
CA LYS A 61 -17.06 8.06 -17.42
C LYS A 61 -17.94 6.90 -17.92
N ILE A 62 -17.50 6.21 -18.95
CA ILE A 62 -18.20 5.05 -19.53
C ILE A 62 -18.05 3.82 -18.64
N ILE A 63 -16.86 3.52 -18.10
CA ILE A 63 -16.75 2.40 -17.14
C ILE A 63 -17.54 2.69 -15.89
N LYS A 64 -17.43 3.87 -15.26
CA LYS A 64 -18.20 4.12 -14.04
C LYS A 64 -19.71 4.13 -14.29
N SER A 65 -20.21 4.69 -15.39
CA SER A 65 -21.67 4.73 -15.61
C SER A 65 -22.24 3.43 -16.17
N ASP A 66 -21.51 2.71 -17.02
CA ASP A 66 -22.01 1.50 -17.67
C ASP A 66 -21.59 0.21 -16.96
N PHE A 67 -20.44 0.16 -16.28
CA PHE A 67 -20.12 -0.96 -15.38
C PHE A 67 -21.16 -1.07 -14.28
N GLU A 68 -21.59 0.06 -13.69
CA GLU A 68 -22.62 0.06 -12.67
C GLU A 68 -23.96 -0.52 -13.17
N LYS A 69 -24.27 -0.34 -14.46
CA LYS A 69 -25.45 -0.94 -15.11
C LYS A 69 -25.31 -2.44 -15.38
N VAL A 70 -24.10 -3.01 -15.36
CA VAL A 70 -23.87 -4.44 -15.64
C VAL A 70 -23.19 -5.20 -14.50
N LYS A 71 -22.83 -4.52 -13.41
CA LYS A 71 -22.07 -5.11 -12.30
C LYS A 71 -22.81 -6.28 -11.64
N PHE A 72 -24.14 -6.30 -11.71
CA PHE A 72 -24.95 -7.39 -11.13
C PHE A 72 -24.81 -8.72 -11.88
N PHE A 73 -24.34 -8.71 -13.13
CA PHE A 73 -24.08 -9.94 -13.91
C PHE A 73 -22.76 -10.63 -13.56
N PHE A 74 -21.90 -9.98 -12.76
CA PHE A 74 -20.60 -10.51 -12.41
C PHE A 74 -20.59 -10.93 -10.94
N SER A 75 -19.93 -12.07 -10.64
CA SER A 75 -19.59 -12.40 -9.26
C SER A 75 -18.75 -11.28 -8.65
N LYS A 76 -18.74 -11.18 -7.32
CA LYS A 76 -17.93 -10.19 -6.62
C LYS A 76 -16.47 -10.26 -7.04
N GLU A 77 -15.87 -11.45 -7.14
CA GLU A 77 -14.46 -11.57 -7.56
C GLU A 77 -14.26 -11.09 -9.00
N LYS A 78 -15.21 -11.39 -9.91
CA LYS A 78 -15.11 -10.98 -11.31
C LYS A 78 -15.30 -9.47 -11.48
N ARG A 79 -16.13 -8.84 -10.66
CA ARG A 79 -16.26 -7.37 -10.58
C ARG A 79 -14.96 -6.73 -10.14
N ASP A 80 -14.38 -7.23 -9.05
CA ASP A 80 -13.15 -6.69 -8.48
C ASP A 80 -12.00 -6.83 -9.49
N TYR A 81 -11.90 -7.98 -10.16
CA TYR A 81 -10.94 -8.18 -11.25
C TYR A 81 -11.12 -7.19 -12.41
N ILE A 82 -12.34 -6.98 -12.91
CA ILE A 82 -12.60 -6.06 -14.02
C ILE A 82 -12.26 -4.63 -13.63
N ARG A 83 -12.68 -4.19 -12.44
CA ARG A 83 -12.37 -2.86 -11.89
C ARG A 83 -10.86 -2.66 -11.79
N ASP A 84 -10.15 -3.62 -11.22
CA ASP A 84 -8.72 -3.56 -10.99
C ASP A 84 -7.97 -3.60 -12.33
N TYR A 85 -8.34 -4.49 -13.24
CA TYR A 85 -7.75 -4.60 -14.58
C TYR A 85 -7.97 -3.33 -15.40
N ALA A 86 -9.20 -2.79 -15.43
CA ALA A 86 -9.51 -1.57 -16.15
C ALA A 86 -8.77 -0.36 -15.57
N TYR A 87 -8.73 -0.23 -14.25
CA TYR A 87 -7.96 0.82 -13.59
C TYR A 87 -6.46 0.70 -13.89
N ILE A 88 -5.90 -0.48 -13.67
CA ILE A 88 -4.48 -0.76 -13.91
C ILE A 88 -4.15 -0.48 -15.37
N LYS A 89 -4.94 -0.96 -16.34
CA LYS A 89 -4.67 -0.77 -17.77
C LYS A 89 -4.83 0.69 -18.21
N TYR A 90 -5.87 1.38 -17.76
CA TYR A 90 -6.10 2.80 -18.06
C TYR A 90 -4.95 3.65 -17.52
N HIS A 91 -4.53 3.40 -16.28
CA HIS A 91 -3.46 4.17 -15.70
C HIS A 91 -2.06 3.70 -16.12
N ILE A 92 -1.84 2.44 -16.51
CA ILE A 92 -0.57 1.94 -17.07
C ILE A 92 -0.12 2.77 -18.26
N LYS A 93 -1.03 3.20 -19.12
CA LYS A 93 -0.68 4.08 -20.26
C LYS A 93 -0.15 5.45 -19.78
N LYS A 94 -0.65 5.97 -18.65
CA LYS A 94 -0.11 7.17 -17.97
C LYS A 94 1.16 6.90 -17.15
N TYR A 95 1.36 5.67 -16.67
CA TYR A 95 2.49 5.28 -15.82
C TYR A 95 3.82 5.07 -16.58
N ASN A 96 3.79 5.03 -17.92
CA ASN A 96 4.98 4.84 -18.76
C ASN A 96 5.94 6.05 -18.82
N GLN A 97 5.71 7.11 -18.03
CA GLN A 97 6.59 8.29 -17.97
C GLN A 97 7.45 8.35 -16.69
N TYR A 98 7.52 7.26 -15.94
CA TYR A 98 8.29 7.18 -14.71
C TYR A 98 9.80 7.19 -14.98
N GLN A 99 10.54 8.13 -14.38
CA GLN A 99 12.00 8.18 -14.54
C GLN A 99 12.67 6.97 -13.90
N ASN A 100 13.62 6.38 -14.63
CA ASN A 100 14.33 5.19 -14.17
C ASN A 100 15.07 5.41 -12.83
N GLN A 101 15.50 6.64 -12.54
CA GLN A 101 16.20 6.95 -11.30
C GLN A 101 15.34 6.74 -10.04
N TYR A 102 14.02 6.70 -10.14
CA TYR A 102 13.15 6.45 -8.99
C TYR A 102 12.79 4.96 -8.86
N ASN A 103 13.19 4.10 -9.81
CA ASN A 103 12.90 2.67 -9.77
C ASN A 103 13.67 2.00 -8.64
N ILE A 104 12.95 1.26 -7.79
CA ILE A 104 13.57 0.40 -6.77
C ILE A 104 13.37 -1.07 -7.17
N PRO A 105 14.45 -1.86 -7.31
CA PRO A 105 14.35 -3.27 -7.70
C PRO A 105 13.37 -4.07 -6.84
N GLY A 106 12.62 -4.96 -7.49
CA GLY A 106 11.58 -5.78 -6.83
C GLY A 106 10.26 -5.05 -6.55
N THR A 107 10.17 -3.74 -6.83
CA THR A 107 8.96 -2.94 -6.61
C THR A 107 8.30 -2.51 -7.92
N LYS A 108 7.17 -1.82 -7.82
CA LYS A 108 6.57 -1.04 -8.91
C LYS A 108 5.78 0.13 -8.34
N ASN A 109 6.05 1.33 -8.84
CA ASN A 109 5.31 2.52 -8.49
C ASN A 109 4.20 2.78 -9.52
N ILE A 110 2.97 2.99 -9.06
CA ILE A 110 1.79 3.31 -9.89
C ILE A 110 1.07 4.56 -9.38
N SER A 111 1.76 5.47 -8.71
CA SER A 111 1.13 6.68 -8.17
C SER A 111 0.56 7.58 -9.26
N GLY A 112 1.19 7.59 -10.45
CA GLY A 112 0.82 8.47 -11.57
C GLY A 112 1.09 9.94 -11.29
N LEU A 113 1.87 10.23 -10.25
CA LEU A 113 2.22 11.60 -9.89
C LEU A 113 3.31 12.10 -10.84
N LYS A 114 3.03 13.21 -11.52
CA LYS A 114 3.87 13.76 -12.60
C LYS A 114 5.30 14.08 -12.18
N PHE A 115 5.55 14.37 -10.90
CA PHE A 115 6.88 14.74 -10.43
C PHE A 115 7.89 13.59 -10.52
N TYR A 116 7.45 12.32 -10.52
CA TYR A 116 8.35 11.20 -10.78
C TYR A 116 8.83 11.15 -12.24
N ASN A 117 8.31 12.03 -13.10
CA ASN A 117 8.78 12.19 -14.47
C ASN A 117 9.94 13.21 -14.56
N ASP A 118 10.21 13.95 -13.47
CA ASP A 118 11.25 14.97 -13.41
C ASP A 118 12.44 14.45 -12.57
N PRO A 119 13.63 14.25 -13.16
CA PRO A 119 14.79 13.77 -12.43
C PRO A 119 15.34 14.80 -11.42
N ASN A 120 14.98 16.08 -11.54
CA ASN A 120 15.50 17.14 -10.69
C ASN A 120 14.78 17.27 -9.35
N VAL A 121 13.62 16.61 -9.18
CA VAL A 121 12.88 16.62 -7.91
C VAL A 121 13.70 16.00 -6.79
N TYR A 122 14.43 14.92 -7.08
CA TYR A 122 15.38 14.32 -6.13
C TYR A 122 16.50 13.55 -6.87
N PRO A 123 17.51 14.26 -7.40
CA PRO A 123 18.49 13.69 -8.34
C PRO A 123 19.39 12.59 -7.73
N HIS A 124 19.58 12.60 -6.41
CA HIS A 124 20.42 11.62 -5.71
C HIS A 124 19.64 10.40 -5.17
N PHE A 125 18.41 10.15 -5.65
CA PHE A 125 17.51 9.13 -5.10
C PHE A 125 18.12 7.74 -4.93
N GLN A 126 18.88 7.23 -5.91
CA GLN A 126 19.49 5.91 -5.81
C GLN A 126 20.70 5.88 -4.87
N LYS A 127 21.51 6.94 -4.89
CA LYS A 127 22.67 7.08 -4.00
C LYS A 127 22.21 7.16 -2.53
N ASP A 128 21.17 7.93 -2.27
CA ASP A 128 20.63 8.09 -0.92
C ASP A 128 19.86 6.86 -0.46
N LEU A 129 19.25 6.08 -1.37
CA LEU A 129 18.70 4.76 -1.03
C LEU A 129 19.81 3.79 -0.58
N ALA A 130 20.95 3.77 -1.28
CA ALA A 130 22.10 2.96 -0.86
C ALA A 130 22.61 3.41 0.52
N ARG A 131 22.84 4.72 0.69
CA ARG A 131 23.25 5.31 1.99
C ARG A 131 22.27 4.96 3.12
N PHE A 132 20.97 5.03 2.87
CA PHE A 132 19.95 4.70 3.85
C PHE A 132 20.02 3.22 4.27
N LYS A 133 20.20 2.31 3.31
CA LYS A 133 20.35 0.88 3.59
C LYS A 133 21.62 0.60 4.41
N ASP A 134 22.75 1.17 4.01
CA ASP A 134 24.04 0.99 4.67
C ASP A 134 24.00 1.54 6.10
N LEU A 135 23.38 2.72 6.29
CA LEU A 135 23.15 3.32 7.59
C LEU A 135 22.31 2.40 8.49
N LEU A 136 21.20 1.85 8.00
CA LEU A 136 20.38 0.93 8.79
C LEU A 136 21.15 -0.34 9.19
N VAL A 137 21.93 -0.92 8.28
CA VAL A 137 22.78 -2.09 8.58
C VAL A 137 23.78 -1.76 9.67
N LEU A 138 24.48 -0.62 9.54
CA LEU A 138 25.44 -0.12 10.53
C LEU A 138 24.78 0.05 11.89
N LEU A 139 23.68 0.79 11.97
CA LEU A 139 22.98 1.09 13.22
C LEU A 139 22.49 -0.17 13.92
N VAL A 140 21.92 -1.14 13.20
CA VAL A 140 21.50 -2.41 13.80
C VAL A 140 22.71 -3.21 14.28
N SER A 141 23.81 -3.27 13.50
CA SER A 141 25.02 -3.98 13.90
C SER A 141 25.66 -3.41 15.17
N GLN A 142 25.57 -2.09 15.35
CA GLN A 142 26.06 -1.36 16.52
C GLN A 142 25.07 -1.37 17.68
N LYS A 143 23.91 -2.02 17.54
CA LYS A 143 22.80 -1.97 18.50
C LYS A 143 22.42 -0.52 18.88
N ALA A 144 22.46 0.36 17.89
CA ALA A 144 22.17 1.77 18.09
C ALA A 144 20.73 1.98 18.58
N ASN A 145 20.56 2.97 19.44
CA ASN A 145 19.27 3.34 20.01
C ASN A 145 18.72 4.58 19.30
N VAL A 146 18.09 4.38 18.12
CA VAL A 146 17.74 5.47 17.20
C VAL A 146 16.36 5.30 16.57
N THR A 147 15.78 6.42 16.14
CA THR A 147 14.42 6.52 15.60
C THR A 147 14.40 7.16 14.22
N PHE A 148 13.64 6.56 13.30
CA PHE A 148 13.30 7.10 11.99
C PHE A 148 11.81 7.43 11.96
N TYR A 149 11.50 8.71 12.16
CA TYR A 149 10.15 9.24 12.13
C TYR A 149 9.73 9.53 10.69
N LYS A 150 8.64 8.91 10.23
CA LYS A 150 8.07 9.18 8.91
C LYS A 150 7.02 10.26 8.99
N PHE A 151 7.27 11.40 8.34
CA PHE A 151 6.30 12.46 8.14
C PHE A 151 5.44 12.22 6.89
N GLY A 152 4.15 12.53 6.97
CA GLY A 152 3.21 12.50 5.86
C GLY A 152 2.17 13.63 5.94
N ASP A 153 1.31 13.70 4.92
CA ASP A 153 0.21 14.67 4.87
C ASP A 153 -0.75 14.56 6.07
N GLY A 154 -1.09 13.34 6.48
CA GLY A 154 -1.90 13.13 7.67
C GLY A 154 -1.25 13.69 8.94
N ASP A 155 0.08 13.62 9.05
CA ASP A 155 0.80 14.18 10.21
C ASP A 155 0.74 15.72 10.16
N TYR A 156 0.88 16.33 8.98
CA TYR A 156 0.68 17.77 8.80
C TYR A 156 -0.71 18.22 9.28
N TYR A 157 -1.77 17.58 8.80
CA TYR A 157 -3.14 17.93 9.19
C TYR A 157 -3.38 17.72 10.68
N PHE A 158 -2.87 16.62 11.24
CA PHE A 158 -2.99 16.35 12.67
C PHE A 158 -2.31 17.41 13.53
N LEU A 159 -1.08 17.78 13.18
CA LEU A 159 -0.28 18.73 13.94
C LEU A 159 -0.76 20.19 13.81
N GLN A 160 -1.32 20.56 12.65
CA GLN A 160 -2.02 21.84 12.45
C GLN A 160 -3.44 21.85 13.03
N GLN A 161 -3.91 20.74 13.60
CA GLN A 161 -5.29 20.60 14.13
C GLN A 161 -6.37 20.80 13.04
N ILE A 162 -6.06 20.39 11.80
CA ILE A 162 -6.97 20.45 10.66
C ILE A 162 -7.69 19.09 10.53
N GLU A 163 -9.01 19.11 10.56
CA GLU A 163 -9.86 17.92 10.49
C GLU A 163 -9.92 17.29 9.08
N HIS A 164 -8.86 16.59 8.68
CA HIS A 164 -8.78 15.95 7.37
C HIS A 164 -8.35 14.48 7.44
N GLY A 165 -9.04 13.61 6.70
CA GLY A 165 -8.66 12.19 6.58
C GLY A 165 -8.56 11.50 7.94
N SER A 166 -7.40 10.91 8.25
CA SER A 166 -7.15 10.24 9.53
C SER A 166 -7.04 11.17 10.72
N ALA A 167 -6.75 12.45 10.48
CA ALA A 167 -6.63 13.49 11.50
C ALA A 167 -7.99 14.05 11.93
N LYS A 168 -9.10 13.68 11.26
CA LYS A 168 -10.43 14.07 11.71
C LYS A 168 -10.81 13.28 12.99
N PRO A 169 -11.22 13.96 14.08
CA PRO A 169 -11.78 13.32 15.27
C PRO A 169 -12.91 12.34 14.94
N GLY A 170 -13.00 11.25 15.72
CA GLY A 170 -13.96 10.15 15.53
C GLY A 170 -13.62 9.17 14.40
N VAL A 171 -12.61 9.46 13.57
CA VAL A 171 -12.24 8.59 12.44
C VAL A 171 -11.18 7.55 12.83
N ARG A 172 -9.98 8.01 13.22
CA ARG A 172 -8.83 7.13 13.49
C ARG A 172 -7.89 7.65 14.56
N ALA A 173 -7.38 8.87 14.43
CA ALA A 173 -6.33 9.39 15.34
C ALA A 173 -6.83 9.58 16.76
N LEU A 174 -7.99 10.25 16.86
CA LEU A 174 -8.58 10.76 18.08
C LEU A 174 -10.06 10.42 18.12
N SER A 175 -10.58 10.08 19.30
CA SER A 175 -12.02 10.11 19.53
C SER A 175 -12.49 11.49 19.96
N LYS A 176 -11.58 12.27 20.57
CA LYS A 176 -11.80 13.60 21.12
C LYS A 176 -11.54 14.71 20.10
N THR A 177 -12.13 15.88 20.35
CA THR A 177 -11.88 17.09 19.57
C THR A 177 -10.48 17.65 19.84
N TYR A 178 -9.94 18.47 18.92
CA TYR A 178 -8.63 19.08 19.13
C TYR A 178 -8.55 19.99 20.36
N SER A 179 -9.65 20.64 20.77
CA SER A 179 -9.71 21.42 22.01
C SER A 179 -9.48 20.60 23.28
N GLU A 180 -9.67 19.28 23.22
CA GLU A 180 -9.46 18.36 24.35
C GLU A 180 -8.09 17.69 24.32
N ILE A 181 -7.30 17.92 23.26
CA ILE A 181 -6.00 17.29 23.05
C ILE A 181 -4.90 18.32 23.13
N ASN A 182 -3.95 18.09 24.03
CA ASN A 182 -2.72 18.87 24.03
C ASN A 182 -1.85 18.44 22.85
N ILE A 183 -1.78 19.26 21.80
CA ILE A 183 -0.98 18.97 20.60
C ILE A 183 0.52 19.21 20.80
N LYS A 184 0.91 20.00 21.81
CA LYS A 184 2.31 20.41 22.05
C LYS A 184 3.27 19.22 22.20
N PRO A 185 2.96 18.16 22.98
CA PRO A 185 3.80 16.97 23.07
C PRO A 185 4.03 16.26 21.72
N PHE A 186 3.07 16.33 20.81
CA PHE A 186 3.20 15.75 19.48
C PHE A 186 4.13 16.60 18.61
N MET A 187 3.96 17.92 18.60
CA MET A 187 4.82 18.86 17.87
C MET A 187 6.28 18.76 18.32
N GLU A 188 6.52 18.84 19.63
CA GLU A 188 7.87 18.72 20.19
C GLU A 188 8.46 17.33 19.97
N GLY A 189 7.63 16.29 20.05
CA GLY A 189 8.09 14.93 19.94
C GLY A 189 8.58 14.58 18.54
N VAL A 190 8.06 15.21 17.48
CA VAL A 190 8.62 15.07 16.11
C VAL A 190 10.10 15.42 16.11
N LEU A 191 10.46 16.60 16.64
CA LEU A 191 11.84 17.11 16.65
C LEU A 191 12.80 16.34 17.57
N LYS A 192 12.28 15.48 18.45
CA LYS A 192 13.08 14.64 19.34
C LYS A 192 13.48 13.30 18.70
N ASN A 193 13.01 12.99 17.49
CA ASN A 193 13.45 11.82 16.75
C ASN A 193 14.79 12.08 16.07
N ASP A 194 15.60 11.03 15.94
CA ASP A 194 16.99 11.14 15.45
C ASP A 194 17.02 11.42 13.95
N TYR A 195 16.17 10.71 13.19
CA TYR A 195 16.00 10.89 11.76
C TYR A 195 14.54 11.20 11.41
N ILE A 196 14.35 12.17 10.53
CA ILE A 196 13.09 12.53 9.89
C ILE A 196 13.13 12.06 8.44
N ILE A 197 12.15 11.25 8.06
CA ILE A 197 11.94 10.82 6.69
C ILE A 197 10.61 11.34 6.15
N ALA A 198 10.60 11.90 4.95
CA ALA A 198 9.39 12.43 4.31
C ALA A 198 9.40 12.14 2.81
N ASP A 199 8.22 12.03 2.20
CA ASP A 199 8.08 11.77 0.75
C ASP A 199 8.85 12.80 -0.09
N ILE A 200 9.38 12.40 -1.25
CA ILE A 200 10.03 13.32 -2.20
C ILE A 200 9.05 14.27 -2.91
N PHE A 201 7.75 14.04 -2.78
CA PHE A 201 6.73 14.93 -3.33
C PHE A 201 6.93 16.39 -2.85
N PRO A 202 7.09 17.37 -3.75
CA PRO A 202 7.35 18.75 -3.37
C PRO A 202 6.34 19.33 -2.36
N GLY A 203 5.05 19.04 -2.53
CA GLY A 203 4.03 19.52 -1.59
C GLY A 203 4.16 18.94 -0.18
N ARG A 204 4.74 17.74 -0.02
CA ARG A 204 5.03 17.15 1.30
C ARG A 204 6.23 17.81 1.96
N ASN A 205 7.22 18.20 1.16
CA ASN A 205 8.35 18.99 1.65
C ASN A 205 7.91 20.39 2.11
N THR A 206 7.01 21.04 1.36
CA THR A 206 6.41 22.32 1.77
C THR A 206 5.68 22.20 3.11
N MET A 207 4.80 21.20 3.25
CA MET A 207 4.07 20.93 4.50
C MET A 207 5.02 20.69 5.69
N PHE A 208 6.11 19.97 5.48
CA PHE A 208 7.09 19.71 6.52
C PHE A 208 7.84 20.99 6.93
N ASN A 209 8.32 21.75 5.95
CA ASN A 209 9.07 22.99 6.17
C ASN A 209 8.19 24.09 6.80
N GLU A 210 6.89 24.10 6.55
CA GLU A 210 5.95 25.01 7.22
C GLU A 210 5.89 24.76 8.73
N LEU A 211 5.83 23.48 9.14
CA LEU A 211 5.79 23.11 10.55
C LEU A 211 7.16 23.20 11.23
N PHE A 212 8.23 22.88 10.50
CA PHE A 212 9.58 22.73 11.05
C PHE A 212 10.63 23.40 10.16
N PRO A 213 10.61 24.74 9.98
CA PRO A 213 11.44 25.44 9.00
C PRO A 213 12.95 25.34 9.23
N LYS A 214 13.37 24.96 10.45
CA LYS A 214 14.77 24.78 10.84
C LYS A 214 15.23 23.32 10.81
N ARG A 215 14.35 22.37 10.47
CA ARG A 215 14.68 20.94 10.40
C ARG A 215 14.61 20.50 8.95
N GLU A 216 15.70 19.91 8.47
CA GLU A 216 15.71 19.28 7.17
C GLU A 216 15.28 17.81 7.27
N ARG A 217 14.70 17.29 6.19
CA ARG A 217 14.44 15.86 6.02
C ARG A 217 15.76 15.14 5.73
N ASP A 218 16.03 14.05 6.47
CA ASP A 218 17.25 13.25 6.30
C ASP A 218 17.15 12.27 5.11
N PHE A 219 16.00 11.61 4.91
CA PHE A 219 15.79 10.66 3.81
C PHE A 219 14.36 10.65 3.25
N PRO A 220 14.17 10.23 1.99
CA PRO A 220 12.87 9.88 1.43
C PRO A 220 12.11 8.81 2.21
N SER A 221 10.86 9.08 2.56
CA SER A 221 9.99 8.07 3.17
C SER A 221 9.54 6.95 2.20
N ASP A 222 9.69 7.19 0.90
CA ASP A 222 9.50 6.23 -0.19
C ASP A 222 10.29 4.93 0.07
N TYR A 223 11.50 5.07 0.63
CA TYR A 223 12.40 3.96 0.90
C TYR A 223 11.77 2.93 1.83
N CYS A 224 11.10 3.37 2.91
CA CYS A 224 10.53 2.43 3.88
C CYS A 224 9.44 1.55 3.27
N HIS A 225 8.54 2.12 2.47
CA HIS A 225 7.54 1.33 1.74
C HIS A 225 8.20 0.39 0.73
N ALA A 226 9.15 0.89 -0.05
CA ALA A 226 9.80 0.12 -1.09
C ALA A 226 10.63 -1.06 -0.53
N LEU A 227 11.33 -0.85 0.57
CA LEU A 227 12.17 -1.85 1.23
C LEU A 227 11.35 -2.93 1.96
N VAL A 228 10.13 -2.61 2.39
CA VAL A 228 9.14 -3.65 2.75
C VAL A 228 8.66 -4.36 1.49
N ALA A 229 8.29 -3.61 0.44
CA ALA A 229 7.70 -4.16 -0.77
C ALA A 229 8.60 -5.16 -1.52
N ASN A 230 9.92 -4.92 -1.53
CA ASN A 230 10.92 -5.82 -2.12
C ASN A 230 11.55 -6.81 -1.12
N LYS A 231 11.07 -6.82 0.13
CA LYS A 231 11.46 -7.73 1.21
C LYS A 231 12.91 -7.52 1.67
N TRP A 232 13.52 -6.37 1.38
CA TRP A 232 14.89 -6.08 1.79
C TRP A 232 15.05 -6.09 3.31
N PHE A 233 14.11 -5.47 4.06
CA PHE A 233 14.15 -5.52 5.53
C PHE A 233 14.17 -6.95 6.05
N PHE A 234 13.27 -7.79 5.53
CA PHE A 234 13.08 -9.17 5.98
C PHE A 234 14.31 -10.05 5.71
N LYS A 235 14.95 -9.88 4.55
CA LYS A 235 16.18 -10.60 4.19
C LYS A 235 17.38 -10.13 5.02
N THR A 236 17.53 -8.82 5.18
CA THR A 236 18.73 -8.22 5.78
C THR A 236 18.76 -8.40 7.30
N PHE A 237 17.60 -8.28 7.95
CA PHE A 237 17.47 -8.37 9.41
C PHE A 237 16.74 -9.63 9.86
N LYS A 238 16.86 -10.72 9.09
CA LYS A 238 16.21 -12.00 9.40
C LYS A 238 16.50 -12.42 10.85
N GLY A 239 15.43 -12.74 11.59
CA GLY A 239 15.51 -13.15 13.00
C GLY A 239 15.69 -12.02 14.02
N LYS A 240 15.74 -10.75 13.59
CA LYS A 240 15.97 -9.58 14.46
C LYS A 240 14.82 -8.58 14.49
N ILE A 241 13.79 -8.79 13.67
CA ILE A 241 12.72 -7.81 13.43
C ILE A 241 11.58 -8.00 14.41
N GLY A 242 11.24 -6.94 15.13
CA GLY A 242 9.99 -6.78 15.84
C GLY A 242 9.01 -5.91 15.04
N LEU A 243 7.71 -6.07 15.31
CA LEU A 243 6.66 -5.24 14.74
C LEU A 243 5.96 -4.43 15.82
N ILE A 244 5.68 -3.15 15.54
CA ILE A 244 4.83 -2.30 16.39
C ILE A 244 3.67 -1.77 15.55
N GLY A 245 2.43 -2.05 15.95
CA GLY A 245 1.28 -1.71 15.12
C GLY A 245 -0.06 -1.95 15.79
N ALA A 246 -1.12 -1.66 15.03
CA ALA A 246 -2.50 -1.91 15.44
C ALA A 246 -2.70 -3.38 15.83
N ARG A 247 -3.27 -3.61 17.02
CA ARG A 247 -3.43 -4.94 17.62
C ARG A 247 -4.03 -5.97 16.68
N GLU A 248 -5.12 -5.59 16.03
CA GLU A 248 -5.91 -6.43 15.14
C GLU A 248 -5.10 -6.84 13.90
N LYS A 249 -4.27 -5.93 13.38
CA LYS A 249 -3.38 -6.21 12.23
C LYS A 249 -2.23 -7.11 12.63
N LEU A 250 -1.61 -6.89 13.79
CA LEU A 250 -0.53 -7.76 14.27
C LEU A 250 -1.02 -9.19 14.49
N LYS A 251 -2.23 -9.36 15.04
CA LYS A 251 -2.86 -10.68 15.18
C LYS A 251 -3.04 -11.39 13.84
N ILE A 252 -3.43 -10.68 12.78
CA ILE A 252 -3.48 -11.26 11.43
C ILE A 252 -2.09 -11.70 10.99
N ILE A 253 -1.06 -10.89 11.21
CA ILE A 253 0.32 -11.22 10.85
C ILE A 253 0.78 -12.48 11.57
N GLU A 254 0.54 -12.59 12.88
CA GLU A 254 0.85 -13.79 13.66
C GLU A 254 0.20 -15.05 13.10
N GLN A 255 -1.07 -14.95 12.68
CA GLN A 255 -1.79 -16.06 12.05
C GLN A 255 -1.26 -16.37 10.65
N LEU A 256 -0.97 -15.36 9.84
CA LEU A 256 -0.36 -15.53 8.52
C LEU A 256 1.00 -16.21 8.62
N MET A 257 1.81 -15.89 9.64
CA MET A 257 3.12 -16.50 9.87
C MET A 257 3.05 -18.00 10.22
N GLN A 258 1.88 -18.56 10.53
CA GLN A 258 1.70 -20.01 10.68
C GLN A 258 1.76 -20.76 9.34
N TYR A 259 1.54 -20.08 8.22
CA TYR A 259 1.53 -20.66 6.88
C TYR A 259 2.92 -20.62 6.24
N ARG A 260 3.38 -21.78 5.76
CA ARG A 260 4.70 -21.91 5.11
C ARG A 260 4.78 -21.01 3.88
N GLU A 261 3.72 -20.97 3.08
CA GLU A 261 3.64 -20.18 1.85
C GLU A 261 3.82 -18.68 2.12
N TYR A 262 3.33 -18.19 3.26
CA TYR A 262 3.51 -16.79 3.64
C TYR A 262 4.93 -16.50 4.13
N ARG A 263 5.50 -17.39 4.94
CA ARG A 263 6.89 -17.32 5.39
C ARG A 263 7.86 -17.33 4.21
N GLU A 264 7.64 -18.22 3.23
CA GLU A 264 8.40 -18.30 1.99
C GLU A 264 8.26 -17.00 1.16
N TYR A 265 7.06 -16.43 1.08
CA TYR A 265 6.83 -15.16 0.39
C TYR A 265 7.59 -13.98 1.03
N LEU A 266 7.64 -13.90 2.36
CA LEU A 266 8.41 -12.86 3.06
C LEU A 266 9.92 -13.16 3.13
N GLY A 267 10.30 -14.43 3.08
CA GLY A 267 11.67 -14.90 3.23
C GLY A 267 12.14 -14.99 4.69
N ILE A 268 11.23 -15.12 5.66
CA ILE A 268 11.53 -15.19 7.10
C ILE A 268 10.70 -16.25 7.81
N ASP A 269 11.25 -16.79 8.90
CA ASP A 269 10.59 -17.85 9.67
C ASP A 269 9.60 -17.27 10.69
N LYS A 270 9.94 -16.15 11.32
CA LYS A 270 9.10 -15.43 12.28
C LYS A 270 9.56 -13.98 12.41
N PHE A 271 8.67 -13.13 12.92
CA PHE A 271 9.05 -11.91 13.61
C PHE A 271 9.40 -12.24 15.06
N SER A 272 10.35 -11.51 15.64
CA SER A 272 10.88 -11.79 16.97
C SER A 272 9.94 -11.31 18.07
N ASP A 273 9.26 -10.18 17.86
CA ASP A 273 8.32 -9.60 18.82
C ASP A 273 7.16 -8.89 18.11
N TYR A 274 6.03 -8.81 18.82
CA TYR A 274 4.83 -8.05 18.42
C TYR A 274 4.44 -7.11 19.56
N ILE A 275 4.45 -5.81 19.29
CA ILE A 275 4.09 -4.77 20.25
C ILE A 275 2.77 -4.13 19.81
N TYR A 276 1.72 -4.38 20.58
CA TYR A 276 0.35 -4.00 20.23
C TYR A 276 0.03 -2.57 20.67
N ILE A 277 -0.55 -1.82 19.75
CA ILE A 277 -1.13 -0.49 19.96
C ILE A 277 -2.62 -0.53 19.59
N PRO A 278 -3.49 0.25 20.24
CA PRO A 278 -4.88 0.41 19.80
C PRO A 278 -4.96 0.79 18.32
N GLN A 279 -5.84 0.13 17.56
CA GLN A 279 -6.01 0.44 16.14
C GLN A 279 -6.56 1.85 15.88
N LYS A 280 -7.40 2.34 16.79
CA LYS A 280 -7.99 3.68 16.76
C LYS A 280 -7.73 4.41 18.06
N PHE A 281 -7.73 5.72 17.97
CA PHE A 281 -7.76 6.65 19.10
C PHE A 281 -6.53 6.54 19.99
N ALA A 282 -5.42 6.04 19.44
CA ALA A 282 -4.15 5.88 20.15
C ALA A 282 -3.55 7.22 20.59
N ALA A 283 -3.98 8.34 20.01
CA ALA A 283 -3.51 9.68 20.40
C ALA A 283 -4.34 10.32 21.53
N ASP A 284 -5.40 9.68 22.04
CA ASP A 284 -6.27 10.26 23.08
C ASP A 284 -5.61 10.37 24.46
N ASP A 285 -4.76 9.40 24.82
CA ASP A 285 -4.02 9.36 26.09
C ASP A 285 -2.64 8.74 25.88
N ILE A 286 -1.68 9.61 25.56
CA ILE A 286 -0.30 9.20 25.26
C ILE A 286 0.42 8.62 26.48
N ASN A 287 0.05 9.02 27.70
CA ASN A 287 0.75 8.60 28.91
C ASN A 287 0.37 7.17 29.30
N THR A 288 -0.94 6.87 29.31
CA THR A 288 -1.42 5.50 29.54
C THR A 288 -0.91 4.56 28.47
N LEU A 289 -0.91 5.00 27.20
CA LEU A 289 -0.38 4.20 26.11
C LEU A 289 1.14 3.96 26.23
N GLU A 290 1.93 4.97 26.60
CA GLU A 290 3.38 4.82 26.84
C GLU A 290 3.65 3.74 27.89
N ILE A 291 2.92 3.72 29.01
CA ILE A 291 3.06 2.69 30.06
C ILE A 291 2.77 1.30 29.50
N SER A 292 1.74 1.15 28.67
CA SER A 292 1.39 -0.13 28.04
C SER A 292 2.46 -0.61 27.05
N ILE A 293 3.00 0.28 26.24
CA ILE A 293 4.07 -0.02 25.27
C ILE A 293 5.38 -0.35 26.00
N ALA A 294 5.73 0.40 27.04
CA ALA A 294 6.93 0.19 27.84
C ALA A 294 7.00 -1.23 28.41
N LYS A 295 5.88 -1.76 28.93
CA LYS A 295 5.79 -3.14 29.44
C LYS A 295 6.11 -4.18 28.36
N GLN A 296 5.67 -3.95 27.14
CA GLN A 296 5.91 -4.86 26.00
C GLN A 296 7.36 -4.76 25.49
N LEU A 297 7.89 -3.53 25.34
CA LEU A 297 9.24 -3.29 24.83
C LEU A 297 10.34 -3.82 25.76
N LYS A 298 10.18 -3.69 27.09
CA LYS A 298 11.20 -4.15 28.06
C LYS A 298 11.55 -5.63 27.95
N ASN A 299 10.60 -6.45 27.46
CA ASN A 299 10.79 -7.90 27.31
C ASN A 299 11.22 -8.31 25.88
N SER A 300 11.36 -7.35 24.98
CA SER A 300 11.64 -7.62 23.57
C SER A 300 13.10 -8.01 23.32
N LYS A 301 13.28 -8.96 22.39
CA LYS A 301 14.59 -9.42 21.90
C LYS A 301 14.99 -8.81 20.57
N SER A 302 14.08 -8.10 19.91
CA SER A 302 14.30 -7.45 18.61
C SER A 302 15.41 -6.39 18.67
N GLU A 303 16.19 -6.30 17.60
CA GLU A 303 17.24 -5.29 17.41
C GLU A 303 16.77 -4.15 16.49
N ILE A 304 15.75 -4.42 15.66
CA ILE A 304 15.09 -3.45 14.81
C ILE A 304 13.58 -3.64 14.88
N PHE A 305 12.84 -2.54 14.95
CA PHE A 305 11.39 -2.52 14.87
C PHE A 305 10.93 -1.84 13.59
N LEU A 306 10.05 -2.52 12.85
CA LEU A 306 9.25 -1.87 11.81
C LEU A 306 7.91 -1.49 12.45
N LEU A 307 7.56 -0.21 12.38
CA LEU A 307 6.34 0.29 13.02
C LEU A 307 5.42 1.05 12.08
N GLY A 308 4.14 1.00 12.40
CA GLY A 308 3.07 1.74 11.71
C GLY A 308 1.95 2.02 12.69
N ILE A 309 2.05 3.17 13.37
CA ILE A 309 1.26 3.45 14.59
C ILE A 309 0.42 4.74 14.47
N GLY A 310 0.23 5.25 13.25
CA GLY A 310 -0.53 6.48 13.02
C GLY A 310 0.13 7.70 13.65
N HIS A 311 -0.67 8.69 14.05
CA HIS A 311 -0.16 9.98 14.51
C HIS A 311 0.44 9.96 15.92
N VAL A 312 0.16 8.94 16.73
CA VAL A 312 0.71 8.87 18.09
C VAL A 312 2.23 8.74 18.13
N LYS A 313 2.84 8.29 17.02
CA LYS A 313 4.30 8.31 16.85
C LYS A 313 4.91 9.70 17.12
N SER A 314 4.19 10.78 16.80
CA SER A 314 4.67 12.15 16.99
C SER A 314 4.90 12.46 18.47
N ALA A 315 4.15 11.83 19.38
CA ALA A 315 4.37 11.97 20.82
C ALA A 315 5.28 10.89 21.43
N LEU A 316 5.26 9.66 20.88
CA LEU A 316 5.82 8.49 21.57
C LEU A 316 7.07 7.86 20.96
N LEU A 317 7.31 7.99 19.65
CA LEU A 317 8.36 7.22 18.97
C LEU A 317 9.75 7.44 19.60
N TYR A 318 10.14 8.70 19.79
CA TYR A 318 11.41 9.05 20.43
C TYR A 318 11.55 8.51 21.87
N ARG A 319 10.43 8.25 22.56
CA ARG A 319 10.40 7.74 23.94
C ARG A 319 10.63 6.24 24.02
N PHE A 320 10.38 5.48 22.95
CA PHE A 320 10.59 4.03 22.93
C PHE A 320 12.03 3.63 23.28
N LYS A 321 12.98 4.49 22.90
CA LYS A 321 14.41 4.40 23.23
C LYS A 321 14.70 4.25 24.73
N LYS A 322 13.82 4.72 25.60
CA LYS A 322 13.95 4.59 27.07
C LYS A 322 13.74 3.17 27.58
N TYR A 323 13.04 2.34 26.82
CA TYR A 323 12.55 1.03 27.27
C TYR A 323 13.27 -0.13 26.62
N LYS A 324 13.77 0.07 25.40
CA LYS A 324 14.52 -0.92 24.65
C LYS A 324 15.48 -0.20 23.70
N GLU A 325 16.76 -0.54 23.78
CA GLU A 325 17.75 -0.14 22.78
C GLU A 325 17.49 -0.93 21.50
N ALA A 326 17.12 -0.22 20.44
CA ALA A 326 16.87 -0.78 19.11
C ALA A 326 16.83 0.35 18.07
N VAL A 327 16.87 -0.06 16.80
CA VAL A 327 16.56 0.81 15.68
C VAL A 327 15.05 0.79 15.43
N TYR A 328 14.37 1.93 15.50
CA TYR A 328 12.93 2.04 15.28
C TYR A 328 12.65 2.73 13.94
N VAL A 329 12.00 2.04 13.00
CA VAL A 329 11.71 2.57 11.67
C VAL A 329 10.21 2.67 11.42
N ASP A 330 9.70 3.90 11.26
CA ASP A 330 8.32 4.12 10.81
C ASP A 330 8.17 3.78 9.32
N VAL A 331 7.62 2.58 9.08
CA VAL A 331 7.23 2.11 7.75
C VAL A 331 5.77 2.43 7.44
N GLY A 332 5.06 3.08 8.37
CA GLY A 332 3.70 3.57 8.21
C GLY A 332 2.74 2.49 7.73
N GLY A 333 2.04 2.78 6.63
CA GLY A 333 1.07 1.86 6.06
C GLY A 333 1.67 0.56 5.49
N ALA A 334 3.00 0.40 5.44
CA ALA A 334 3.59 -0.86 5.01
C ALA A 334 3.29 -2.02 5.99
N ILE A 335 2.90 -1.74 7.24
CA ILE A 335 2.35 -2.77 8.15
C ILE A 335 1.09 -3.43 7.55
N ASP A 336 0.26 -2.68 6.81
CA ASP A 336 -0.91 -3.25 6.12
C ASP A 336 -0.54 -4.24 5.03
N ALA A 337 0.65 -4.09 4.42
CA ALA A 337 1.17 -5.07 3.46
C ALA A 337 1.46 -6.39 4.16
N ILE A 338 2.11 -6.34 5.31
CA ILE A 338 2.42 -7.53 6.11
C ILE A 338 1.12 -8.17 6.64
N ALA A 339 0.07 -7.38 6.92
CA ALA A 339 -1.24 -7.89 7.33
C ALA A 339 -2.14 -8.34 6.15
N GLY A 340 -1.66 -8.29 4.90
CA GLY A 340 -2.44 -8.76 3.74
C GLY A 340 -3.59 -7.85 3.32
N VAL A 341 -3.54 -6.57 3.66
CA VAL A 341 -4.59 -5.57 3.42
C VAL A 341 -4.03 -4.27 2.82
N MET A 342 -2.95 -4.36 2.03
CA MET A 342 -2.31 -3.21 1.41
C MET A 342 -3.08 -2.68 0.21
N ASN A 343 -3.31 -1.37 0.20
CA ASN A 343 -3.66 -0.67 -1.04
C ASN A 343 -2.42 -0.59 -1.95
N ILE A 344 -2.41 -1.43 -2.99
CA ILE A 344 -1.30 -1.52 -3.97
C ILE A 344 -1.01 -0.24 -4.76
N ARG A 345 -1.85 0.80 -4.64
CA ARG A 345 -1.57 2.14 -5.19
C ARG A 345 -0.63 2.97 -4.33
N ARG A 346 -0.34 2.54 -3.10
CA ARG A 346 0.71 3.17 -2.30
C ARG A 346 2.05 3.05 -3.03
N LEU A 347 2.91 4.04 -2.80
CA LEU A 347 4.22 4.13 -3.42
C LEU A 347 4.98 2.80 -3.33
N HIS A 348 5.47 2.33 -4.48
CA HIS A 348 6.24 1.08 -4.65
C HIS A 348 5.51 -0.24 -4.34
N MET A 349 4.22 -0.23 -3.96
CA MET A 349 3.49 -1.42 -3.52
C MET A 349 2.79 -2.18 -4.65
N ALA A 350 2.90 -1.77 -5.92
CA ALA A 350 2.05 -2.33 -6.99
C ALA A 350 2.36 -3.80 -7.34
N LYS A 351 3.52 -4.30 -6.95
CA LYS A 351 3.91 -5.73 -7.06
C LYS A 351 3.62 -6.53 -5.78
N TRP A 352 3.12 -5.90 -4.73
CA TRP A 352 2.79 -6.60 -3.49
C TRP A 352 1.62 -7.56 -3.72
N VAL A 353 1.70 -8.72 -3.07
CA VAL A 353 0.65 -9.73 -3.02
C VAL A 353 0.07 -9.74 -1.63
N ASN A 354 -1.24 -9.50 -1.53
CA ASN A 354 -1.99 -9.56 -0.29
C ASN A 354 -2.35 -11.01 0.03
N TYR A 355 -1.59 -11.63 0.93
CA TYR A 355 -1.93 -12.94 1.47
C TYR A 355 -3.00 -12.78 2.54
N GLN A 356 -4.11 -13.51 2.40
CA GLN A 356 -5.25 -13.47 3.31
C GLN A 356 -5.61 -14.88 3.76
N ILE A 357 -6.18 -15.01 4.95
CA ILE A 357 -6.59 -16.29 5.52
C ILE A 357 -8.05 -16.52 5.13
N LYS A 358 -8.33 -17.65 4.51
CA LYS A 358 -9.69 -18.01 4.13
C LYS A 358 -10.54 -18.21 5.38
N ASN A 359 -11.76 -17.66 5.36
CA ASN A 359 -12.73 -17.72 6.47
C ASN A 359 -12.28 -16.99 7.75
N TYR A 360 -11.22 -16.17 7.72
CA TYR A 360 -10.90 -15.29 8.84
C TYR A 360 -11.86 -14.09 8.86
N ASP A 361 -12.31 -13.69 10.05
CA ASP A 361 -13.16 -12.52 10.21
C ASP A 361 -12.32 -11.23 10.17
N TYR A 362 -12.36 -10.56 9.03
CA TYR A 362 -11.71 -9.26 8.84
C TYR A 362 -12.64 -8.05 9.09
N SER A 363 -13.83 -8.24 9.66
CA SER A 363 -14.80 -7.15 9.87
C SER A 363 -14.28 -6.05 10.79
N ASN A 364 -13.43 -6.40 11.75
CA ASN A 364 -12.89 -5.48 12.76
C ASN A 364 -11.60 -4.75 12.33
N ILE A 365 -11.16 -4.89 11.08
CA ILE A 365 -9.92 -4.28 10.59
C ILE A 365 -10.16 -2.87 10.07
N ASP A 366 -9.34 -1.92 10.52
CA ASP A 366 -9.24 -0.61 9.90
C ASP A 366 -8.39 -0.69 8.63
N TYR A 367 -9.08 -0.81 7.50
CA TYR A 367 -8.50 -0.91 6.17
C TYR A 367 -7.86 0.38 5.64
N MET A 368 -8.00 1.50 6.36
CA MET A 368 -7.67 2.81 5.83
C MET A 368 -8.33 3.07 4.47
N ASN A 369 -7.54 3.05 3.39
CA ASN A 369 -7.98 3.28 2.02
C ASN A 369 -7.89 1.99 1.18
N TYR A 370 -7.78 0.82 1.80
CA TYR A 370 -7.80 -0.46 1.09
C TYR A 370 -9.23 -0.84 0.72
N GLN A 371 -9.44 -1.13 -0.57
CA GLN A 371 -10.74 -1.44 -1.16
C GLN A 371 -10.76 -2.83 -1.81
N GLY A 372 -9.87 -3.73 -1.34
CA GLY A 372 -9.69 -5.04 -1.95
C GLY A 372 -8.91 -5.03 -3.25
N TRP A 373 -8.05 -4.02 -3.48
CA TRP A 373 -7.28 -3.90 -4.71
C TRP A 373 -5.98 -4.70 -4.70
N GLY A 374 -5.62 -5.22 -5.88
CA GLY A 374 -4.33 -5.85 -6.15
C GLY A 374 -4.41 -7.36 -6.26
N LYS A 375 -3.26 -8.03 -6.21
CA LYS A 375 -3.21 -9.49 -6.26
C LYS A 375 -3.44 -10.05 -4.86
N HIS A 376 -4.37 -11.01 -4.76
CA HIS A 376 -4.65 -11.73 -3.51
C HIS A 376 -4.26 -13.20 -3.63
N VAL A 377 -3.84 -13.76 -2.51
CA VAL A 377 -3.68 -15.20 -2.32
C VAL A 377 -4.42 -15.58 -1.05
N ASN A 378 -5.42 -16.45 -1.17
CA ASN A 378 -6.18 -16.94 -0.03
C ASN A 378 -5.56 -18.25 0.47
N LEU A 379 -5.12 -18.26 1.72
CA LEU A 379 -4.54 -19.39 2.42
C LEU A 379 -5.65 -20.21 3.07
N ASN A 380 -5.66 -21.52 2.82
CA ASN A 380 -6.63 -22.43 3.40
C ASN A 380 -6.06 -23.02 4.71
N ASN A 381 -6.90 -23.14 5.74
CA ASN A 381 -6.55 -23.73 7.05
C ASN A 381 -5.97 -25.16 6.97
N HIS A 382 -6.01 -25.84 5.83
CA HIS A 382 -5.47 -27.20 5.68
C HIS A 382 -3.94 -27.29 5.69
N ASN A 383 -3.21 -26.18 5.51
CA ASN A 383 -1.74 -26.17 5.53
C ASN A 383 -1.13 -25.54 6.80
N SER A 384 -1.94 -25.11 7.78
CA SER A 384 -1.41 -24.76 9.10
C SER A 384 -0.94 -26.04 9.78
N TYR A 385 0.35 -26.14 10.05
CA TYR A 385 0.99 -27.32 10.63
C TYR A 385 0.16 -27.96 11.75
N LYS A 386 -0.45 -29.12 11.46
CA LYS A 386 -0.46 -30.23 12.43
C LYS A 386 1.00 -30.67 12.57
N ASN A 387 1.79 -29.91 13.31
CA ASN A 387 3.05 -30.43 13.81
C ASN A 387 2.68 -31.49 14.85
N LYS A 388 2.76 -32.75 14.41
CA LYS A 388 3.13 -33.85 15.29
C LYS A 388 4.49 -33.49 15.89
N SER A 389 4.49 -33.16 17.18
CA SER A 389 5.62 -33.35 18.09
C SER A 389 5.05 -34.01 19.32
#